data_AF-A0A6B3EN73-F1
#
_entry.id   AF-A0A6B3EN73-F1
#
_cell.length_a   1.000
_cell.length_b   1.000
_cell.length_c   1.000
_cell.angle_alpha   90.00
_cell.angle_beta   90.00
_cell.angle_gamma   90.00
#
_symmetry.space_group_name_H-M   'P 1'
#
loop_
_entity.id
_entity.type
_entity.pdbx_description
1 polymer ?
#
loop_
_entity_poly.entity_id
_entity_poly.type
_entity_poly.pdbx_seq_one_letter_code
_entity_poly.pdbx_strand_id
1 'polypeptide(L)'
;MNNQQIPGEPEVGDADFLEFTPDQARARALRKQLQQLSSGGAGEVLKEMAKELLSGRIGLREAMRVPAYSEALGERVRTFREDWEQMSPEEQEEQREGARRFIEAQNEEIEREKAAVPAE
;
A
#
# COMPACT_ATOMS: atom_id res chain seq x y z
N MET A 1 -22.88 -21.91 -24.33
CA MET A 1 -21.61 -21.65 -23.63
C MET A 1 -20.73 -20.82 -24.55
N ASN A 2 -20.45 -19.55 -24.24
CA ASN A 2 -19.38 -18.79 -24.90
C ASN A 2 -18.54 -18.13 -23.81
N ASN A 3 -17.35 -18.70 -23.63
CA ASN A 3 -16.30 -18.31 -22.69
C ASN A 3 -15.63 -17.04 -23.22
N GLN A 4 -16.16 -15.86 -22.83
CA GLN A 4 -15.45 -14.60 -23.05
C GLN A 4 -14.46 -14.39 -21.91
N GLN A 5 -13.19 -14.54 -22.26
CA GLN A 5 -12.03 -14.10 -21.50
C GLN A 5 -12.27 -12.65 -21.04
N ILE A 6 -12.51 -12.46 -19.74
CA ILE A 6 -12.45 -11.15 -19.08
C ILE A 6 -11.00 -10.68 -19.17
N PRO A 7 -10.68 -9.56 -19.85
CA PRO A 7 -9.31 -9.05 -19.85
C PRO A 7 -8.98 -8.65 -18.42
N GLY A 8 -7.92 -9.24 -17.86
CA GLY A 8 -7.41 -8.86 -16.54
C GLY A 8 -7.17 -7.35 -16.52
N GLU A 9 -7.91 -6.66 -15.66
CA GLU A 9 -7.71 -5.24 -15.34
C GLU A 9 -6.20 -5.04 -15.07
N PRO A 10 -5.57 -3.96 -15.57
CA PRO A 10 -4.15 -3.73 -15.35
C PRO A 10 -3.92 -3.60 -13.84
N GLU A 11 -3.42 -4.66 -13.22
CA GLU A 11 -3.10 -4.65 -11.80
C GLU A 11 -2.06 -3.57 -11.58
N VAL A 12 -2.34 -2.67 -10.64
CA VAL A 12 -1.46 -1.53 -10.38
C VAL A 12 -0.13 -2.06 -9.83
N GLY A 13 0.92 -1.82 -10.61
CA GLY A 13 2.29 -2.17 -10.26
C GLY A 13 2.93 -1.11 -9.36
N ASP A 14 4.11 -1.43 -8.83
CA ASP A 14 4.86 -0.51 -7.94
C ASP A 14 5.14 0.84 -8.63
N ALA A 15 5.32 0.85 -9.95
CA ALA A 15 5.62 2.04 -10.74
C ALA A 15 4.56 3.14 -10.64
N ASP A 16 3.29 2.78 -10.44
CA ASP A 16 2.17 3.72 -10.31
C ASP A 16 2.21 4.50 -8.99
N PHE A 17 2.91 3.96 -7.98
CA PHE A 17 3.08 4.61 -6.69
C PHE A 17 4.37 5.44 -6.60
N LEU A 18 5.28 5.31 -7.56
CA LEU A 18 6.55 6.06 -7.57
C LEU A 18 6.35 7.57 -7.64
N GLU A 19 5.25 8.07 -8.20
CA GLU A 19 4.94 9.50 -8.18
C GLU A 19 4.62 10.02 -6.76
N PHE A 20 4.27 9.13 -5.83
CA PHE A 20 3.87 9.44 -4.46
C PHE A 20 4.86 8.96 -3.40
N THR A 21 5.89 8.22 -3.80
CA THR A 21 6.89 7.65 -2.89
C THR A 21 8.30 8.00 -3.38
N PRO A 22 9.28 8.22 -2.48
CA PRO A 22 10.60 8.65 -2.90
C PRO A 22 11.44 7.53 -3.56
N ASP A 23 11.04 6.27 -3.42
CA ASP A 23 11.79 5.12 -3.94
C ASP A 23 10.88 3.90 -4.21
N GLN A 24 11.41 2.95 -4.99
CA GLN A 24 10.70 1.74 -5.42
C GLN A 24 10.36 0.80 -4.25
N ALA A 25 11.17 0.74 -3.21
CA ALA A 25 10.87 -0.11 -2.05
C ALA A 25 9.68 0.42 -1.26
N ARG A 26 9.56 1.74 -1.11
CA ARG A 26 8.38 2.37 -0.50
C ARG A 26 7.13 2.23 -1.36
N ALA A 27 7.25 2.32 -2.68
CA ALA A 27 6.15 2.01 -3.58
C ALA A 27 5.64 0.57 -3.39
N ARG A 28 6.56 -0.42 -3.37
CA ARG A 28 6.23 -1.83 -3.14
C ARG A 28 5.65 -2.06 -1.75
N ALA A 29 6.21 -1.41 -0.74
CA ALA A 29 5.69 -1.45 0.63
C ALA A 29 4.27 -0.89 0.70
N LEU A 30 3.99 0.25 0.07
CA LEU A 30 2.66 0.84 -0.03
C LEU A 30 1.68 -0.11 -0.73
N ARG A 31 2.08 -0.71 -1.86
CA ARG A 31 1.27 -1.71 -2.55
C ARG A 31 0.94 -2.90 -1.65
N LYS A 32 1.92 -3.46 -0.92
CA LYS A 32 1.68 -4.56 0.04
C LYS A 32 0.73 -4.15 1.18
N GLN A 33 0.85 -2.92 1.69
CA GLN A 33 -0.08 -2.40 2.70
C GLN A 33 -1.50 -2.26 2.14
N LEU A 34 -1.66 -1.78 0.92
CA LEU A 34 -2.96 -1.74 0.23
C LEU A 34 -3.52 -3.15 0.01
N GLN A 35 -2.68 -4.14 -0.34
CA GLN A 35 -3.12 -5.53 -0.47
C GLN A 35 -3.66 -6.08 0.86
N GLN A 36 -2.98 -5.79 1.98
CA GLN A 36 -3.49 -6.13 3.31
C GLN A 36 -4.82 -5.42 3.59
N LEU A 37 -4.92 -4.14 3.27
CA LEU A 37 -6.14 -3.35 3.45
C LEU A 37 -7.32 -3.91 2.64
N SER A 38 -7.05 -4.36 1.41
CA SER A 38 -8.04 -4.98 0.52
C SER A 38 -8.53 -6.34 1.00
N SER A 39 -7.72 -7.02 1.82
CA SER A 39 -8.07 -8.28 2.48
C SER A 39 -9.01 -8.06 3.68
N GLY A 40 -9.16 -6.80 4.14
CA GLY A 40 -9.99 -6.41 5.27
C GLY A 40 -9.18 -6.08 6.51
N GLY A 41 -9.85 -5.58 7.56
CA GLY A 41 -9.23 -5.27 8.86
C GLY A 41 -9.20 -3.78 9.24
N ALA A 42 -9.51 -2.87 8.31
CA ALA A 42 -9.62 -1.42 8.59
C ALA A 42 -11.00 -0.82 8.25
N GLY A 43 -12.02 -1.68 8.10
CA GLY A 43 -13.38 -1.29 7.71
C GLY A 43 -13.65 -1.45 6.21
N GLU A 44 -14.94 -1.59 5.86
CA GLU A 44 -15.36 -1.87 4.48
C GLU A 44 -15.04 -0.72 3.52
N VAL A 45 -15.09 0.53 3.97
CA VAL A 45 -14.78 1.69 3.13
C VAL A 45 -13.32 1.70 2.67
N LEU A 46 -12.38 1.45 3.58
CA LEU A 46 -10.95 1.40 3.26
C LEU A 46 -10.57 0.17 2.45
N LYS A 47 -11.25 -0.94 2.68
CA LYS A 47 -11.12 -2.17 1.90
C LYS A 47 -11.53 -1.95 0.44
N GLU A 48 -12.68 -1.31 0.20
CA GLU A 48 -13.13 -1.00 -1.16
C GLU A 48 -12.18 -0.01 -1.85
N MET A 49 -11.77 1.06 -1.15
CA MET A 49 -10.75 1.99 -1.65
C MET A 49 -9.46 1.25 -2.07
N ALA A 50 -8.97 0.34 -1.24
CA ALA A 50 -7.76 -0.42 -1.54
C ALA A 50 -7.90 -1.30 -2.79
N LYS A 51 -9.06 -1.94 -2.97
CA LYS A 51 -9.36 -2.72 -4.18
C LYS A 51 -9.41 -1.85 -5.42
N GLU A 52 -10.04 -0.68 -5.34
CA GLU A 52 -10.14 0.24 -6.48
C GLU A 52 -8.77 0.81 -6.86
N LEU A 53 -7.93 1.12 -5.87
CA LEU A 53 -6.55 1.56 -6.09
C LEU A 53 -5.70 0.45 -6.70
N LEU A 54 -5.77 -0.78 -6.18
CA LEU A 54 -4.98 -1.91 -6.70
C LEU A 54 -5.43 -2.38 -8.09
N SER A 55 -6.71 -2.20 -8.42
CA SER A 55 -7.24 -2.50 -9.76
C SER A 55 -7.01 -1.38 -10.77
N GLY A 56 -6.49 -0.23 -10.34
CA GLY A 56 -6.26 0.93 -11.21
C GLY A 56 -7.54 1.62 -11.67
N ARG A 57 -8.69 1.25 -11.08
CA ARG A 57 -10.00 1.87 -11.36
C ARG A 57 -10.02 3.32 -10.90
N ILE A 58 -9.28 3.63 -9.84
CA ILE A 58 -9.10 4.98 -9.32
C ILE A 58 -7.61 5.18 -8.99
N GLY A 59 -7.06 6.35 -9.31
CA GLY A 59 -5.70 6.72 -8.89
C GLY A 59 -5.67 7.21 -7.44
N LEU A 60 -4.51 7.17 -6.78
CA LEU A 60 -4.36 7.60 -5.38
C LEU A 60 -4.87 9.04 -5.14
N ARG A 61 -4.54 9.95 -6.05
CA ARG A 61 -5.00 11.35 -5.98
C ARG A 61 -6.53 11.48 -6.08
N GLU A 62 -7.15 10.66 -6.91
CA GLU A 62 -8.60 10.69 -7.12
C GLU A 62 -9.33 10.03 -5.95
N ALA A 63 -8.78 8.93 -5.40
CA ALA A 63 -9.29 8.32 -4.18
C ALA A 63 -9.31 9.29 -3.01
N MET A 64 -8.29 10.16 -2.88
CA MET A 64 -8.26 11.19 -1.84
C MET A 64 -9.32 12.28 -2.00
N ARG A 65 -9.91 12.45 -3.19
CA ARG A 65 -10.99 13.40 -3.43
C ARG A 65 -12.36 12.82 -3.12
N VAL A 66 -12.47 11.50 -2.97
CA VAL A 66 -13.71 10.85 -2.54
C VAL A 66 -13.90 11.11 -1.04
N PRO A 67 -14.96 11.83 -0.62
CA PRO A 67 -15.15 12.21 0.78
C PRO A 67 -15.13 11.01 1.72
N ALA A 68 -15.88 9.95 1.39
CA ALA A 68 -15.93 8.73 2.19
C ALA A 68 -14.56 8.09 2.42
N TYR A 69 -13.68 8.07 1.41
CA TYR A 69 -12.33 7.54 1.53
C TYR A 69 -11.43 8.45 2.36
N SER A 70 -11.49 9.75 2.10
CA SER A 70 -10.70 10.73 2.86
C SER A 70 -11.09 10.79 4.34
N GLU A 71 -12.38 10.64 4.66
CA GLU A 71 -12.89 10.61 6.02
C GLU A 71 -12.47 9.34 6.75
N ALA A 72 -12.63 8.17 6.10
CA ALA A 72 -12.21 6.89 6.68
C ALA A 72 -10.70 6.82 6.92
N LEU A 73 -9.89 7.34 5.98
CA LEU A 73 -8.44 7.48 6.16
C LEU A 73 -8.11 8.45 7.30
N GLY A 74 -8.79 9.60 7.35
CA GLY A 74 -8.62 10.58 8.41
C GLY A 74 -8.93 10.01 9.79
N GLU A 75 -9.98 9.21 9.93
CA GLU A 75 -10.30 8.51 11.17
C GLU A 75 -9.21 7.51 11.56
N ARG A 76 -8.77 6.67 10.61
CA ARG A 76 -7.68 5.71 10.84
C ARG A 76 -6.39 6.39 11.29
N VAL A 77 -6.05 7.52 10.67
CA VAL A 77 -4.86 8.31 11.01
C VAL A 77 -4.99 8.95 12.40
N ARG A 78 -6.18 9.43 12.77
CA ARG A 78 -6.44 9.94 14.12
C ARG A 78 -6.21 8.84 15.16
N THR A 79 -6.81 7.67 14.99
CA THR A 79 -6.62 6.54 15.90
C THR A 79 -5.16 6.13 15.98
N PHE A 80 -4.47 6.00 14.83
CA PHE A 80 -3.05 5.67 14.81
C PHE A 80 -2.21 6.71 15.58
N ARG A 81 -2.53 7.99 15.42
CA ARG A 81 -1.85 9.07 16.13
C ARG A 81 -2.10 9.01 17.63
N GLU A 82 -3.35 8.78 18.05
CA GLU A 82 -3.71 8.61 19.46
C GLU A 82 -3.01 7.41 20.08
N ASP A 83 -2.91 6.29 19.36
CA ASP A 83 -2.16 5.11 19.78
C ASP A 83 -0.67 5.44 19.90
N TRP A 84 -0.11 6.15 18.91
CA TRP A 84 1.30 6.57 18.90
C TRP A 84 1.64 7.50 20.07
N GLU A 85 0.77 8.47 20.37
CA GLU A 85 0.96 9.43 21.47
C GLU A 85 0.87 8.75 22.85
N GLN A 86 0.21 7.59 22.94
CA GLN A 86 0.14 6.78 24.15
C GLN A 86 1.30 5.77 24.30
N MET A 87 2.02 5.47 23.22
CA MET A 87 3.18 4.56 23.26
C MET A 87 4.37 5.20 23.98
N SER A 88 5.08 4.37 24.74
CA SER A 88 6.35 4.73 25.35
C SER A 88 7.41 5.04 24.29
N PRO A 89 8.45 5.83 24.60
CA PRO A 89 9.55 6.10 23.65
C PRO A 89 10.22 4.83 23.11
N GLU A 90 10.32 3.79 23.94
CA GLU A 90 10.87 2.48 23.54
C GLU A 90 9.98 1.77 22.51
N GLU A 91 8.66 1.70 22.77
CA GLU A 91 7.69 1.12 21.85
C GLU A 91 7.63 1.88 20.51
N GLN A 92 7.72 3.21 20.57
CA GLN A 92 7.81 4.04 19.37
C GLN A 92 9.08 3.74 18.55
N GLU A 93 10.21 3.50 19.22
CA GLU A 93 11.45 3.14 18.54
C GLU A 93 11.39 1.73 17.95
N GLU A 94 10.80 0.76 18.66
CA GLU A 94 10.55 -0.58 18.13
C GLU A 94 9.68 -0.56 16.87
N GLN A 95 8.63 0.27 16.84
CA GLN A 95 7.79 0.45 15.65
C GLN A 95 8.56 1.08 14.49
N ARG A 96 9.45 2.04 14.77
CA ARG A 96 10.33 2.66 13.74
C ARG A 96 11.33 1.67 13.19
N GLU A 97 11.96 0.88 14.06
CA GLU A 97 12.87 -0.19 13.67
C GLU A 97 12.14 -1.24 12.82
N GLY A 98 10.94 -1.65 13.22
CA GLY A 98 10.10 -2.58 12.46
C GLY A 98 9.77 -2.04 11.07
N ALA A 99 9.38 -0.76 10.98
CA ALA A 99 9.12 -0.11 9.69
C ALA A 99 10.39 -0.04 8.82
N ARG A 100 11.56 0.27 9.39
CA ARG A 100 12.84 0.28 8.66
C ARG A 100 13.17 -1.10 8.10
N ARG A 101 13.09 -2.15 8.93
CA ARG A 101 13.35 -3.55 8.51
C ARG A 101 12.38 -4.00 7.43
N PHE A 102 11.11 -3.58 7.50
CA PHE A 102 10.12 -3.90 6.47
C PHE A 102 10.48 -3.29 5.11
N ILE A 103 10.89 -2.01 5.08
CA ILE A 103 11.34 -1.33 3.85
C ILE A 103 12.64 -1.94 3.32
N GLU A 104 13.60 -2.24 4.20
CA GLU A 104 14.86 -2.89 3.82
C GLU A 104 14.62 -4.25 3.16
N ALA A 105 13.73 -5.07 3.74
CA ALA A 105 13.34 -6.34 3.14
C ALA A 105 12.71 -6.18 1.74
N GLN A 106 12.02 -5.06 1.47
CA GLN A 106 11.52 -4.78 0.11
C GLN A 106 12.65 -4.43 -0.84
N ASN A 107 13.64 -3.64 -0.40
CA ASN A 107 14.82 -3.35 -1.20
C ASN A 107 15.60 -4.62 -1.56
N GLU A 108 15.87 -5.48 -0.58
CA GLU A 108 16.58 -6.75 -0.82
C GLU A 108 15.82 -7.66 -1.80
N GLU A 109 14.49 -7.73 -1.68
CA GLU A 109 13.65 -8.48 -2.61
C GLU A 109 13.77 -7.93 -4.04
N ILE A 110 13.67 -6.61 -4.21
CA ILE A 110 13.83 -5.93 -5.49
C ILE A 110 15.23 -6.15 -6.09
N GLU A 111 16.28 -6.08 -5.28
CA GLU A 111 17.65 -6.32 -5.72
C GLU A 111 17.85 -7.77 -6.18
N ARG A 112 17.28 -8.73 -5.44
CA ARG A 112 17.28 -10.14 -5.86
C ARG A 112 16.53 -10.35 -7.16
N GLU A 113 15.36 -9.74 -7.32
CA GLU A 113 14.58 -9.80 -8.57
C GLU A 113 15.39 -9.24 -9.75
N LYS A 114 16.04 -8.07 -9.57
CA LYS A 114 16.91 -7.46 -10.60
C LYS A 114 18.12 -8.32 -10.95
N ALA A 115 18.74 -8.97 -9.96
CA ALA A 115 19.86 -9.88 -10.19
C ALA A 115 19.44 -11.20 -10.85
N ALA A 116 18.19 -11.63 -10.67
CA ALA A 116 17.64 -12.86 -11.23
C ALA A 116 17.07 -12.70 -12.65
N VAL A 117 16.89 -11.47 -13.14
CA VAL A 117 16.56 -11.19 -14.54
C VAL A 117 17.87 -10.96 -15.31
N PRO A 118 18.46 -11.98 -15.96
CA PRO A 118 19.59 -11.74 -16.85
C PRO A 118 19.12 -10.82 -17.98
N ALA A 119 19.93 -9.80 -18.29
CA ALA A 119 19.73 -8.96 -19.46
C ALA A 119 19.75 -9.87 -20.71
N GLU A 120 18.58 -10.07 -21.32
CA GLU A 120 18.46 -10.63 -22.68
C GLU A 120 18.97 -9.62 -23.73
#